data_AF-A0A507B244-F1
#
_entry.id   AF-A0A507B244-F1
#
_cell.length_a   1.000
_cell.length_b   1.000
_cell.length_c   1.000
_cell.angle_alpha   90.00
_cell.angle_beta   90.00
_cell.angle_gamma   90.00
#
_symmetry.space_group_name_H-M   'P 1'
#
loop_
_entity.id
_entity.type
_entity.pdbx_description
1 polymer ?
#
loop_
_entity_poly.entity_id
_entity_poly.type
_entity_poly.pdbx_seq_one_letter_code
_entity_poly.pdbx_strand_id
1 'polypeptide(L)'
;MLSILRKARLKDKELRILMLGLDNAGKTTIVKKIMGEDVNSVSPTLGFIIKTIDYEGYKLNIWDVGGQKTLRSYWRNYFEKTDALIWVVDATDRLRIQDCRDELQGLLLEERLSGASLLVFANKTDVEGCMGGDEIVEVWHYGSKTSGRIDGTFSGVVRSREKT
;
A
#
# COMPACT_ATOMS: atom_id res chain seq x y z
N MET A 1 -20.88 -3.68 -15.67
CA MET A 1 -21.31 -2.71 -14.64
C MET A 1 -20.10 -2.12 -13.89
N LEU A 2 -19.11 -2.93 -13.49
CA LEU A 2 -17.84 -2.45 -12.91
C LEU A 2 -17.02 -1.56 -13.88
N SER A 3 -17.02 -1.88 -15.18
CA SER A 3 -16.35 -1.07 -16.21
C SER A 3 -16.97 0.31 -16.40
N ILE A 4 -18.29 0.44 -16.20
CA ILE A 4 -19.02 1.72 -16.25
C ILE A 4 -18.70 2.59 -15.03
N LEU A 5 -18.71 2.02 -13.79
CA LEU A 5 -18.29 2.68 -12.57
C LEU A 5 -16.79 3.08 -12.69
N ARG A 6 -15.90 2.30 -13.29
CA ARG A 6 -14.44 2.67 -13.49
C ARG A 6 -14.39 3.82 -14.46
N LYS A 7 -15.17 3.82 -15.56
CA LYS A 7 -15.17 4.92 -16.53
C LYS A 7 -15.73 6.24 -15.98
N ALA A 8 -16.74 6.18 -15.11
CA ALA A 8 -17.28 7.34 -14.43
C ALA A 8 -16.31 7.90 -13.37
N ARG A 9 -15.62 7.09 -12.54
CA ARG A 9 -14.54 7.58 -11.66
C ARG A 9 -13.36 8.20 -12.42
N LEU A 10 -12.99 7.71 -13.62
CA LEU A 10 -11.96 8.36 -14.44
C LEU A 10 -12.40 9.75 -14.95
N LYS A 11 -13.71 10.00 -15.12
CA LYS A 11 -14.24 11.33 -15.48
C LYS A 11 -13.98 12.38 -14.41
N ASP A 12 -14.03 12.03 -13.12
CA ASP A 12 -13.77 13.01 -12.07
C ASP A 12 -12.28 13.29 -11.87
N LYS A 13 -11.36 12.53 -12.54
CA LYS A 13 -9.90 12.73 -12.45
C LYS A 13 -9.40 12.86 -11.00
N GLU A 14 -10.09 12.25 -10.03
CA GLU A 14 -9.73 12.24 -8.62
C GLU A 14 -9.59 10.78 -8.17
N LEU A 15 -8.48 10.46 -7.49
CA LEU A 15 -8.20 9.11 -7.01
C LEU A 15 -7.90 9.16 -5.51
N ARG A 16 -8.60 8.33 -4.73
CA ARG A 16 -8.24 8.06 -3.35
C ARG A 16 -7.22 6.92 -3.29
N ILE A 17 -6.06 7.22 -2.71
CA ILE A 17 -4.96 6.29 -2.47
C ILE A 17 -4.75 6.10 -0.97
N LEU A 18 -4.90 4.87 -0.50
CA LEU A 18 -4.62 4.50 0.88
C LEU A 18 -3.19 3.98 0.96
N MET A 19 -2.38 4.53 1.86
CA MET A 19 -1.00 4.10 2.12
C MET A 19 -0.91 3.42 3.49
N LEU A 20 -0.72 2.10 3.49
CA LEU A 20 -0.62 1.27 4.69
C LEU A 20 0.69 0.51 4.72
N GLY A 21 1.01 -0.03 5.88
CA GLY A 21 2.24 -0.75 6.15
C GLY A 21 2.57 -0.67 7.63
N LEU A 22 3.50 -1.52 8.07
CA LEU A 22 3.95 -1.49 9.47
C LEU A 22 4.54 -0.12 9.83
N ASP A 23 4.56 0.21 11.13
CA ASP A 23 5.32 1.35 11.61
C ASP A 23 6.77 1.27 11.14
N ASN A 24 7.39 2.43 10.96
CA ASN A 24 8.76 2.57 10.49
C ASN A 24 9.04 2.05 9.06
N ALA A 25 8.01 1.69 8.28
CA ALA A 25 8.21 1.28 6.88
C ALA A 25 8.60 2.44 5.95
N GLY A 26 8.36 3.68 6.41
CA GLY A 26 8.71 4.92 5.69
C GLY A 26 7.55 5.50 4.86
N LYS A 27 6.30 5.24 5.27
CA LYS A 27 5.08 5.73 4.58
C LYS A 27 5.07 7.26 4.47
N THR A 28 5.21 7.93 5.62
CA THR A 28 5.21 9.39 5.71
C THR A 28 6.37 10.00 4.94
N THR A 29 7.55 9.40 5.02
CA THR A 29 8.75 9.80 4.26
C THR A 29 8.50 9.71 2.75
N ILE A 30 7.88 8.65 2.25
CA ILE A 30 7.53 8.53 0.83
C ILE A 30 6.59 9.66 0.42
N VAL A 31 5.51 9.91 1.20
CA VAL A 31 4.57 10.99 0.90
C VAL A 31 5.31 12.33 0.85
N LYS A 32 6.03 12.71 1.92
CA LYS A 32 6.83 13.94 1.97
C LYS A 32 7.80 14.06 0.79
N LYS A 33 8.45 12.97 0.38
CA LYS A 33 9.37 12.96 -0.76
C LYS A 33 8.67 13.29 -2.08
N ILE A 34 7.51 12.68 -2.33
CA ILE A 34 6.66 12.98 -3.50
C ILE A 34 6.22 14.45 -3.47
N MET A 35 5.94 15.02 -2.28
CA MET A 35 5.52 16.42 -2.12
C MET A 35 6.67 17.44 -2.21
N GLY A 36 7.92 16.99 -2.33
CA GLY A 36 9.10 17.87 -2.27
C GLY A 36 9.33 18.50 -0.88
N GLU A 37 8.77 17.93 0.19
CA GLU A 37 8.93 18.41 1.57
C GLU A 37 10.20 17.82 2.21
N ASP A 38 10.68 18.47 3.28
CA ASP A 38 11.81 17.98 4.09
C ASP A 38 11.50 16.61 4.74
N VAL A 39 12.44 15.69 4.58
CA VAL A 39 12.36 14.31 5.08
C VAL A 39 13.25 14.05 6.29
N ASN A 40 14.02 15.03 6.77
CA ASN A 40 14.99 14.80 7.86
C ASN A 40 14.32 14.72 9.24
N SER A 41 13.09 15.23 9.37
CA SER A 41 12.28 15.18 10.59
C SER A 41 10.92 14.52 10.33
N VAL A 42 10.82 13.23 10.67
CA VAL A 42 9.58 12.45 10.57
C VAL A 42 9.35 11.72 11.88
N SER A 43 8.26 12.05 12.57
CA SER A 43 7.82 11.35 13.78
C SER A 43 6.80 10.26 13.40
N PRO A 44 6.62 9.21 14.22
CA PRO A 44 5.55 8.24 14.03
C PRO A 44 4.18 8.93 13.89
N THR A 45 3.40 8.50 12.91
CA THR A 45 2.09 9.11 12.65
C THR A 45 1.06 8.58 13.62
N LEU A 46 0.41 9.47 14.35
CA LEU A 46 -0.73 9.16 15.21
C LEU A 46 -2.00 9.42 14.42
N GLY A 47 -2.69 8.36 13.99
CA GLY A 47 -3.89 8.52 13.16
C GLY A 47 -3.57 8.52 11.67
N PHE A 48 -3.84 9.64 10.99
CA PHE A 48 -3.68 9.74 9.55
C PHE A 48 -3.33 11.17 9.12
N ILE A 49 -2.75 11.29 7.93
CA ILE A 49 -2.45 12.54 7.22
C ILE A 49 -3.02 12.42 5.81
N ILE A 50 -3.57 13.52 5.27
CA ILE A 50 -4.06 13.58 3.90
C ILE A 50 -3.21 14.58 3.13
N LYS A 51 -2.60 14.12 2.05
CA LYS A 51 -1.92 14.99 1.09
C LYS A 51 -2.56 14.80 -0.28
N THR A 52 -2.68 15.89 -1.02
CA THR A 52 -3.25 15.90 -2.37
C THR A 52 -2.17 16.30 -3.35
N ILE A 53 -1.89 15.44 -4.35
CA ILE A 53 -0.96 15.75 -5.44
C ILE A 53 -1.71 15.86 -6.77
N ASP A 54 -1.28 16.77 -7.62
CA ASP A 54 -1.68 16.81 -9.02
C ASP A 54 -0.65 16.05 -9.87
N TYR A 55 -1.07 14.95 -10.50
CA TYR A 55 -0.23 14.12 -11.36
C TYR A 55 -0.96 13.82 -12.68
N GLU A 56 -0.44 14.30 -13.81
CA GLU A 56 -0.96 14.03 -15.17
C GLU A 56 -2.46 14.37 -15.34
N GLY A 57 -2.88 15.51 -14.79
CA GLY A 57 -4.29 15.92 -14.78
C GLY A 57 -5.17 15.20 -13.76
N TYR A 58 -4.63 14.28 -12.95
CA TYR A 58 -5.33 13.64 -11.84
C TYR A 58 -4.99 14.25 -10.49
N LYS A 59 -5.99 14.51 -9.65
CA LYS A 59 -5.81 14.80 -8.22
C LYS A 59 -5.73 13.47 -7.48
N LEU A 60 -4.61 13.20 -6.80
CA LEU A 60 -4.42 12.01 -5.98
C LEU A 60 -4.47 12.37 -4.50
N ASN A 61 -5.56 12.01 -3.83
CA ASN A 61 -5.72 12.18 -2.38
C ASN A 61 -5.07 10.97 -1.69
N ILE A 62 -3.94 11.18 -1.03
CA ILE A 62 -3.15 10.14 -0.35
C ILE A 62 -3.43 10.16 1.16
N TRP A 63 -4.10 9.12 1.64
CA TRP A 63 -4.34 8.88 3.05
C TRP A 63 -3.17 8.07 3.58
N ASP A 64 -2.26 8.73 4.29
CA ASP A 64 -1.14 8.13 5.01
C ASP A 64 -1.55 7.84 6.44
N VAL A 65 -1.50 6.58 6.85
CA VAL A 65 -2.08 6.12 8.11
C VAL A 65 -0.99 5.48 8.96
N GLY A 66 -1.00 5.76 10.26
CA GLY A 66 -0.03 5.20 11.19
C GLY A 66 -0.08 3.67 11.24
N GLY A 67 1.11 3.06 11.36
CA GLY A 67 1.29 1.61 11.28
C GLY A 67 1.61 0.92 12.60
N GLN A 68 1.57 1.68 13.71
CA GLN A 68 1.91 1.12 15.03
C GLN A 68 0.88 0.07 15.39
N LYS A 69 1.32 -1.02 16.02
CA LYS A 69 0.46 -2.18 16.32
C LYS A 69 -0.87 -1.81 16.98
N THR A 70 -0.82 -0.89 17.95
CA THR A 70 -1.99 -0.39 18.68
C THR A 70 -2.98 0.39 17.81
N LEU A 71 -2.51 0.98 16.70
CA LEU A 71 -3.32 1.76 15.77
C LEU A 71 -3.88 0.93 14.60
N ARG A 72 -3.43 -0.32 14.38
CA ARG A 72 -3.79 -1.10 13.17
C ARG A 72 -5.27 -1.48 13.11
N SER A 73 -5.90 -1.73 14.27
CA SER A 73 -7.36 -1.99 14.38
C SER A 73 -8.24 -0.87 13.81
N TYR A 74 -7.69 0.35 13.66
CA TYR A 74 -8.39 1.49 13.09
C TYR A 74 -8.24 1.63 11.57
N TRP A 75 -7.43 0.80 10.90
CA TRP A 75 -7.24 0.90 9.43
C TRP A 75 -8.55 0.75 8.65
N ARG A 76 -9.42 -0.12 9.15
CA ARG A 76 -10.76 -0.39 8.61
C ARG A 76 -11.65 0.84 8.43
N ASN A 77 -11.39 1.92 9.18
CA ASN A 77 -12.11 3.18 9.07
C ASN A 77 -11.78 3.95 7.77
N TYR A 78 -10.80 3.50 6.99
CA TYR A 78 -10.30 4.21 5.81
C TYR A 78 -10.42 3.42 4.50
N PHE A 79 -11.07 2.27 4.51
CA PHE A 79 -11.15 1.35 3.36
C PHE A 79 -12.16 1.78 2.29
N GLU A 80 -13.24 2.44 2.72
CA GLU A 80 -14.28 2.88 1.81
C GLU A 80 -13.74 3.84 0.75
N LYS A 81 -14.20 3.63 -0.48
CA LYS A 81 -13.87 4.46 -1.65
C LYS A 81 -12.39 4.46 -2.04
N THR A 82 -11.63 3.41 -1.73
CA THR A 82 -10.19 3.36 -2.10
C THR A 82 -10.01 2.88 -3.56
N ASP A 83 -9.46 3.69 -4.48
CA ASP A 83 -9.13 3.20 -5.84
C ASP A 83 -7.85 2.37 -5.77
N ALA A 84 -6.89 2.82 -4.95
CA ALA A 84 -5.61 2.13 -4.82
C ALA A 84 -5.11 1.99 -3.38
N LEU A 85 -4.66 0.80 -3.00
CA LEU A 85 -3.89 0.53 -1.77
C LEU A 85 -2.41 0.44 -2.13
N ILE A 86 -1.57 1.27 -1.50
CA ILE A 86 -0.11 1.12 -1.47
C ILE A 86 0.28 0.48 -0.14
N TRP A 87 0.74 -0.77 -0.18
CA TRP A 87 1.34 -1.48 0.95
C TRP A 87 2.85 -1.20 0.97
N VAL A 88 3.40 -0.66 2.05
CA VAL A 88 4.83 -0.30 2.16
C VAL A 88 5.56 -1.29 3.07
N VAL A 89 6.59 -1.92 2.53
CA VAL A 89 7.42 -2.91 3.22
C VAL A 89 8.77 -2.30 3.53
N ASP A 90 9.21 -2.38 4.78
CA ASP A 90 10.61 -2.14 5.14
C ASP A 90 11.47 -3.34 4.71
N ALA A 91 12.23 -3.19 3.62
CA ALA A 91 13.09 -4.26 3.10
C ALA A 91 14.25 -4.61 4.05
N THR A 92 14.52 -3.81 5.09
CA THR A 92 15.61 -4.09 6.03
C THR A 92 15.14 -4.88 7.26
N ASP A 93 13.84 -5.10 7.38
CA ASP A 93 13.20 -5.63 8.58
C ASP A 93 12.75 -7.08 8.43
N ARG A 94 13.75 -7.96 8.42
CA ARG A 94 13.53 -9.39 8.26
C ARG A 94 12.76 -9.99 9.43
N LEU A 95 12.98 -9.48 10.64
CA LEU A 95 12.35 -9.96 11.86
C LEU A 95 10.82 -9.80 11.82
N ARG A 96 10.33 -8.73 11.18
CA ARG A 96 8.90 -8.40 11.09
C ARG A 96 8.28 -8.74 9.74
N ILE A 97 8.96 -9.48 8.85
CA ILE A 97 8.44 -9.75 7.50
C ILE A 97 7.21 -10.68 7.50
N GLN A 98 7.15 -11.64 8.44
CA GLN A 98 5.96 -12.49 8.61
C GLN A 98 4.78 -11.67 9.13
N ASP A 99 4.96 -10.84 10.17
CA ASP A 99 3.92 -9.89 10.64
C ASP A 99 3.45 -8.95 9.50
N CYS A 100 4.37 -8.35 8.73
CA CYS A 100 4.04 -7.56 7.54
C CYS A 100 3.16 -8.35 6.55
N ARG A 101 3.48 -9.63 6.33
CA ARG A 101 2.70 -10.54 5.48
C ARG A 101 1.32 -10.82 6.01
N ASP A 102 1.20 -11.15 7.28
CA ASP A 102 -0.08 -11.55 7.83
C ASP A 102 -1.07 -10.36 7.82
N GLU A 103 -0.61 -9.15 8.20
CA GLU A 103 -1.42 -7.91 8.08
C GLU A 103 -1.91 -7.67 6.64
N LEU A 104 -1.04 -7.72 5.63
CA LEU A 104 -1.47 -7.54 4.23
C LEU A 104 -2.42 -8.67 3.79
N GLN A 105 -2.26 -9.92 4.23
CA GLN A 105 -3.24 -10.99 3.93
C GLN A 105 -4.61 -10.66 4.51
N GLY A 106 -4.67 -10.20 5.77
CA GLY A 106 -5.91 -9.70 6.37
C GLY A 106 -6.60 -8.63 5.51
N LEU A 107 -5.83 -7.63 5.07
CA LEU A 107 -6.33 -6.56 4.19
C LEU A 107 -6.87 -7.10 2.86
N LEU A 108 -6.28 -8.16 2.29
CA LEU A 108 -6.76 -8.72 1.02
C LEU A 108 -8.11 -9.45 1.13
N LEU A 109 -8.50 -9.86 2.33
CA LEU A 109 -9.79 -10.45 2.64
C LEU A 109 -10.87 -9.39 2.90
N GLU A 110 -10.55 -8.09 2.80
CA GLU A 110 -11.48 -7.03 3.16
C GLU A 110 -12.37 -6.65 1.97
N GLU A 111 -13.68 -6.90 2.09
CA GLU A 111 -14.59 -6.67 0.97
C GLU A 111 -14.63 -5.20 0.55
N ARG A 112 -14.44 -4.28 1.51
CA ARG A 112 -14.40 -2.83 1.26
C ARG A 112 -13.21 -2.41 0.39
N LEU A 113 -12.14 -3.21 0.34
CA LEU A 113 -11.00 -2.99 -0.55
C LEU A 113 -11.15 -3.71 -1.90
N SER A 114 -12.15 -4.57 -2.07
CA SER A 114 -12.48 -5.19 -3.36
C SER A 114 -12.53 -4.13 -4.46
N GLY A 115 -11.81 -4.41 -5.55
CA GLY A 115 -11.72 -3.56 -6.72
C GLY A 115 -10.59 -2.52 -6.69
N ALA A 116 -10.03 -2.21 -5.51
CA ALA A 116 -8.84 -1.37 -5.40
C ALA A 116 -7.64 -2.07 -6.05
N SER A 117 -6.81 -1.31 -6.76
CA SER A 117 -5.51 -1.80 -7.20
C SER A 117 -4.56 -1.86 -6.00
N LEU A 118 -3.71 -2.89 -5.95
CA LEU A 118 -2.68 -3.05 -4.93
C LEU A 118 -1.30 -2.77 -5.53
N LEU A 119 -0.57 -1.82 -4.96
CA LEU A 119 0.87 -1.69 -5.18
C LEU A 119 1.61 -2.08 -3.88
N VAL A 120 2.57 -3.01 -3.94
CA VAL A 120 3.50 -3.30 -2.81
C VAL A 120 4.83 -2.58 -3.07
N PHE A 121 5.16 -1.62 -2.22
CA PHE A 121 6.38 -0.81 -2.32
C PHE A 121 7.43 -1.34 -1.34
N ALA A 122 8.47 -2.01 -1.85
CA ALA A 122 9.66 -2.38 -1.08
C ALA A 122 10.54 -1.14 -0.82
N ASN A 123 10.44 -0.56 0.38
CA ASN A 123 11.20 0.63 0.76
C ASN A 123 12.54 0.27 1.43
N LYS A 124 13.45 1.27 1.52
CA LYS A 124 14.78 1.20 2.15
C LYS A 124 15.76 0.25 1.44
N THR A 125 15.66 0.17 0.12
CA THR A 125 16.50 -0.69 -0.73
C THR A 125 17.91 -0.15 -0.96
N ASP A 126 18.12 1.14 -0.62
CA ASP A 126 19.44 1.75 -0.52
C ASP A 126 20.30 1.21 0.63
N VAL A 127 19.73 0.54 1.63
CA VAL A 127 20.51 0.03 2.77
C VAL A 127 21.18 -1.31 2.44
N GLU A 128 22.48 -1.43 2.70
CA GLU A 128 23.22 -2.67 2.49
C GLU A 128 22.62 -3.83 3.30
N GLY A 129 22.48 -5.00 2.66
CA GLY A 129 21.87 -6.17 3.28
C GLY A 129 20.34 -6.15 3.32
N CYS A 130 19.68 -5.24 2.58
CA CYS A 130 18.23 -5.28 2.45
C CYS A 130 17.75 -6.52 1.69
N MET A 131 16.57 -7.02 2.04
CA MET A 131 15.85 -8.04 1.26
C MET A 131 15.64 -7.51 -0.16
N GLY A 132 16.01 -8.33 -1.15
CA GLY A 132 15.64 -8.14 -2.56
C GLY A 132 14.15 -8.38 -2.80
N GLY A 133 13.68 -7.97 -3.99
CA GLY A 133 12.31 -8.19 -4.44
C GLY A 133 11.89 -9.66 -4.41
N ASP A 134 12.72 -10.57 -4.93
CA ASP A 134 12.42 -12.01 -4.96
C ASP A 134 12.25 -12.57 -3.56
N GLU A 135 13.10 -12.18 -2.62
CA GLU A 135 12.98 -12.58 -1.22
C GLU A 135 11.66 -12.12 -0.59
N ILE A 136 11.26 -10.85 -0.78
CA ILE A 136 9.96 -10.35 -0.28
C ILE A 136 8.79 -11.13 -0.91
N VAL A 137 8.88 -11.43 -2.21
CA VAL A 137 7.88 -12.20 -2.95
C VAL A 137 7.80 -13.65 -2.45
N GLU A 138 8.92 -14.27 -2.16
CA GLU A 138 8.99 -15.65 -1.69
C GLU A 138 8.30 -15.79 -0.33
N VAL A 139 8.51 -14.82 0.57
CA VAL A 139 7.78 -14.76 1.85
C VAL A 139 6.26 -14.70 1.62
N TRP A 140 5.84 -13.98 0.58
CA TRP A 140 4.44 -13.86 0.14
C TRP A 140 3.84 -15.19 -0.35
N HIS A 141 4.63 -16.02 -1.05
CA HIS A 141 4.18 -17.31 -1.59
C HIS A 141 4.34 -18.47 -0.63
N TYR A 142 5.10 -18.31 0.47
CA TYR A 142 5.29 -19.39 1.44
C TYR A 142 4.03 -19.53 2.32
N GLY A 143 3.02 -20.20 1.77
CA GLY A 143 1.72 -20.41 2.39
C GLY A 143 0.48 -20.05 1.54
N SER A 144 0.63 -19.36 0.39
CA SER A 144 -0.51 -19.05 -0.50
C SER A 144 -0.38 -19.69 -1.89
N LYS A 145 -1.19 -20.73 -2.15
CA LYS A 145 -1.54 -21.13 -3.53
C LYS A 145 -2.28 -19.98 -4.27
N THR A 146 -1.59 -18.94 -4.71
CA THR A 146 -2.15 -17.91 -5.60
C THR A 146 -1.26 -17.70 -6.83
N SER A 147 -1.79 -18.10 -7.98
CA SER A 147 -1.22 -17.86 -9.31
C SER A 147 -1.47 -16.41 -9.74
N GLY A 148 -0.42 -15.60 -9.71
CA GLY A 148 -0.31 -14.39 -10.54
C GLY A 148 1.15 -14.07 -10.86
N ARG A 149 1.52 -13.99 -12.16
CA ARG A 149 2.80 -13.49 -12.68
C ARG A 149 3.26 -12.18 -12.01
N ILE A 150 4.55 -12.13 -11.65
CA ILE A 150 5.22 -11.06 -10.90
C ILE A 150 6.50 -10.68 -11.65
N ASP A 151 6.51 -9.53 -12.30
CA ASP A 151 7.73 -9.03 -12.96
C ASP A 151 8.37 -7.93 -12.10
N GLY A 152 9.55 -8.24 -11.52
CA GLY A 152 10.78 -7.43 -11.32
C GLY A 152 10.80 -5.93 -10.94
N THR A 153 9.65 -5.30 -10.77
CA THR A 153 9.41 -3.96 -10.20
C THR A 153 7.97 -4.11 -9.76
N PHE A 154 7.72 -4.45 -8.49
CA PHE A 154 6.40 -4.86 -8.00
C PHE A 154 5.33 -3.84 -8.38
N SER A 155 4.74 -4.06 -9.56
CA SER A 155 3.53 -3.47 -10.09
C SER A 155 2.65 -4.63 -10.52
N GLY A 156 2.06 -5.31 -9.53
CA GLY A 156 1.06 -6.34 -9.77
C GLY A 156 -0.29 -5.91 -9.22
N VAL A 157 -1.26 -5.67 -10.11
CA VAL A 157 -2.67 -5.59 -9.74
C VAL A 157 -3.08 -6.94 -9.18
N VAL A 158 -3.16 -7.10 -7.85
CA VAL A 158 -3.80 -8.27 -7.25
C VAL A 158 -5.29 -8.06 -7.37
N ARG A 159 -5.94 -8.77 -8.30
CA ARG A 159 -7.40 -8.71 -8.44
C ARG A 159 -8.00 -9.63 -7.39
N SER A 160 -8.78 -9.07 -6.45
CA SER A 160 -9.61 -9.87 -5.55
C SER A 160 -10.54 -10.73 -6.42
N ARG A 161 -10.38 -12.06 -6.30
CA ARG A 161 -11.32 -13.09 -6.76
C ARG A 161 -12.77 -12.61 -6.74
N GLU A 162 -13.38 -12.48 -7.92
CA GLU A 162 -14.83 -12.59 -8.08
C GLU A 162 -15.22 -14.01 -7.60
N LYS A 163 -15.89 -14.10 -6.46
CA LYS A 163 -16.68 -15.28 -6.09
C LYS A 163 -17.74 -15.49 -7.18
N THR A 164 -17.47 -16.41 -8.14
CA THR A 164 -18.50 -17.08 -8.95
C THR A 164 -19.62 -17.64 -8.09
#